data_AF-A0A7L3ZW27-F1
#
_entry.id   AF-A0A7L3ZW27-F1
#
_cell.length_a   1.000
_cell.length_b   1.000
_cell.length_c   1.000
_cell.angle_alpha   90.00
_cell.angle_beta   90.00
_cell.angle_gamma   90.00
#
_symmetry.space_group_name_H-M   'P 1'
#
loop_
_entity.id
_entity.type
_entity.pdbx_description
1 polymer ?
#
loop_
_entity_poly.entity_id
_entity_poly.type
_entity_poly.pdbx_seq_one_letter_code
_entity_poly.pdbx_strand_id
1 'polypeptide(L)'
;HSQSFYFGEISIGTPPQNFLVVFDTGSANLWVPSTYCQAPACENHDRFNSSQSSTFSNIGVTYTLRYGLGDVSVALGYDTVTIQNIIVKNQELGLSLDEPSSPFYYLDFDGILGMAYPAIAISGYNTLIQNMMQQGQLTEAIFSFYFSR
;
A
#
# COMPACT_ATOMS: atom_id res chain seq x y z
N HIS A 1 -1.79 25.88 -1.18
CA HIS A 1 -2.90 25.08 -1.73
C HIS A 1 -2.98 23.80 -0.92
N SER A 2 -4.02 23.61 -0.11
CA SER A 2 -4.28 22.32 0.55
C SER A 2 -4.83 21.37 -0.52
N GLN A 3 -4.05 20.35 -0.90
CA GLN A 3 -4.59 19.26 -1.70
C GLN A 3 -5.46 18.41 -0.78
N SER A 4 -6.70 18.15 -1.19
CA SER A 4 -7.61 17.27 -0.45
C SER A 4 -7.54 15.88 -1.06
N PHE A 5 -7.31 14.87 -0.24
CA PHE A 5 -7.20 13.47 -0.65
C PHE A 5 -8.42 12.69 -0.16
N TYR A 6 -8.84 11.69 -0.94
CA TYR A 6 -9.78 10.68 -0.48
C TYR A 6 -8.99 9.41 -0.16
N PHE A 7 -9.09 8.97 1.08
CA PHE A 7 -8.42 7.78 1.59
C PHE A 7 -9.43 6.90 2.34
N GLY A 8 -9.09 5.63 2.50
CA GLY A 8 -9.90 4.68 3.25
C GLY A 8 -9.01 3.69 4.00
N GLU A 9 -9.63 2.98 4.93
CA GLU A 9 -8.93 2.01 5.78
C GLU A 9 -8.73 0.68 5.05
N ILE A 10 -7.53 0.13 5.18
CA ILE A 10 -7.20 -1.27 4.91
C ILE A 10 -6.53 -1.86 6.15
N SER A 11 -6.49 -3.19 6.24
CA SER A 11 -5.68 -3.88 7.23
C SER A 11 -4.69 -4.83 6.58
N ILE A 12 -3.51 -4.95 7.17
CA ILE A 12 -2.42 -5.81 6.69
C ILE A 12 -1.96 -6.73 7.81
N GLY A 13 -1.78 -8.01 7.52
CA GLY A 13 -1.20 -8.98 8.43
C GLY A 13 -2.18 -9.73 9.32
N THR A 14 -1.64 -10.67 10.11
CA THR A 14 -2.39 -11.50 11.06
C THR A 14 -1.68 -11.54 12.42
N PRO A 15 -2.19 -10.90 13.50
CA PRO A 15 -3.42 -10.09 13.54
C PRO A 15 -3.35 -8.83 12.65
N PRO A 16 -4.51 -8.26 12.27
CA PRO A 16 -4.56 -7.10 11.38
C PRO A 16 -3.93 -5.84 11.99
N GLN A 17 -3.15 -5.13 11.18
CA GLN A 17 -2.62 -3.78 11.45
C GLN A 17 -3.28 -2.82 10.45
N ASN A 18 -3.89 -1.73 10.93
CA ASN A 18 -4.70 -0.83 10.08
C ASN A 18 -3.88 0.31 9.49
N PHE A 19 -4.27 0.76 8.30
CA PHE A 19 -3.66 1.87 7.58
C PHE A 19 -4.71 2.64 6.80
N LEU A 20 -4.58 3.95 6.76
CA LEU A 20 -5.28 4.82 5.83
C LEU A 20 -4.48 4.92 4.53
N VAL A 21 -5.11 4.55 3.40
CA VAL A 21 -4.47 4.59 2.10
C VAL A 21 -5.27 5.37 1.08
N VAL A 22 -4.55 6.04 0.17
CA VAL A 22 -5.16 6.57 -1.06
C VAL A 22 -5.30 5.44 -2.07
N PHE A 23 -6.51 5.27 -2.59
CA PHE A 23 -6.77 4.38 -3.71
C PHE A 23 -6.42 5.10 -5.01
N ASP A 24 -5.24 4.82 -5.55
CA ASP A 24 -4.63 5.61 -6.62
C ASP A 24 -4.71 4.90 -7.97
N THR A 25 -5.51 5.42 -8.89
CA THR A 25 -5.59 4.90 -10.27
C THR A 25 -4.40 5.29 -11.15
N GLY A 26 -3.48 6.13 -10.65
CA GLY A 26 -2.26 6.56 -11.33
C GLY A 26 -1.03 5.70 -11.04
N SER A 27 -1.09 4.81 -10.04
CA SER A 27 -0.03 3.86 -9.69
C SER A 27 -0.58 2.45 -9.51
N ALA A 28 0.30 1.44 -9.43
CA ALA A 28 -0.10 0.03 -9.43
C ALA A 28 0.41 -0.78 -8.23
N ASN A 29 1.25 -0.19 -7.38
CA ASN A 29 1.82 -0.87 -6.22
C ASN A 29 1.10 -0.47 -4.93
N LEU A 30 1.02 -1.41 -3.99
CA LEU A 30 0.61 -1.15 -2.62
C LEU A 30 1.86 -0.96 -1.77
N TRP A 31 1.94 0.12 -1.01
CA TRP A 31 2.98 0.31 0.00
C TRP A 31 2.45 1.06 1.22
N VAL A 32 3.06 0.79 2.37
CA VAL A 32 2.79 1.47 3.65
C VAL A 32 4.11 1.74 4.39
N PRO A 33 4.11 2.69 5.35
CA PRO A 33 5.25 2.92 6.22
C PRO A 33 5.61 1.66 7.01
N SER A 34 6.89 1.39 7.20
CA SER A 34 7.32 0.23 8.00
C SER A 34 8.06 0.66 9.26
N THR A 35 8.12 -0.23 10.26
CA THR A 35 8.91 0.01 11.47
C THR A 35 10.42 0.11 11.20
N TYR A 36 10.87 -0.22 10.00
CA TYR A 36 12.25 0.00 9.56
C TYR A 36 12.51 1.46 9.18
N CYS A 37 11.50 2.19 8.73
CA CYS A 37 11.63 3.61 8.40
C CYS A 37 11.73 4.46 9.66
N GLN A 38 12.82 5.20 9.79
CA GLN A 38 13.09 6.15 10.87
C GLN A 38 13.05 7.62 10.39
N ALA A 39 12.64 7.87 9.15
CA ALA A 39 12.45 9.23 8.66
C ALA A 39 11.26 9.88 9.40
N PRO A 40 11.30 11.19 9.69
CA PRO A 40 10.20 11.87 10.38
C PRO A 40 8.84 11.69 9.70
N ALA A 41 8.81 11.57 8.36
CA ALA A 41 7.59 11.29 7.60
C ALA A 41 6.90 10.00 8.05
N CYS A 42 7.67 8.95 8.33
CA CYS A 42 7.15 7.66 8.78
C CYS A 42 6.75 7.66 10.26
N GLU A 43 7.45 8.43 11.11
CA GLU A 43 7.20 8.45 12.56
C GLU A 43 5.84 9.04 12.94
N ASN A 44 5.28 9.91 12.08
CA ASN A 44 3.98 10.53 12.28
C ASN A 44 2.80 9.70 11.75
N HIS A 45 3.07 8.50 11.22
CA HIS A 45 2.08 7.62 10.58
C HIS A 45 2.05 6.23 11.23
N ASP A 46 1.00 5.46 10.95
CA ASP A 46 0.96 4.07 11.31
C ASP A 46 2.02 3.29 10.51
N ARG A 47 2.78 2.45 11.21
CA ARG A 47 3.91 1.71 10.65
C ARG A 47 3.70 0.20 10.76
N PHE A 48 3.80 -0.48 9.63
CA PHE A 48 3.70 -1.92 9.55
C PHE A 48 4.88 -2.60 10.26
N ASN A 49 4.54 -3.43 11.23
CA ASN A 49 5.47 -4.28 11.96
C ASN A 49 5.35 -5.72 11.46
N SER A 50 6.24 -6.09 10.55
CA SER A 50 6.32 -7.44 9.99
C SER A 50 6.49 -8.55 11.03
N SER A 51 7.18 -8.26 12.15
CA SER A 51 7.40 -9.24 13.23
C SER A 51 6.13 -9.59 14.02
N GLN A 52 5.08 -8.77 13.89
CA GLN A 52 3.79 -8.98 14.55
C GLN A 52 2.76 -9.66 13.64
N SER A 53 3.09 -9.92 12.37
CA SER A 53 2.21 -10.65 11.46
C SER A 53 2.70 -12.07 11.25
N SER A 54 1.85 -13.04 11.60
CA SER A 54 2.08 -14.47 11.40
C SER A 54 1.93 -14.91 9.94
N THR A 55 1.37 -14.07 9.07
CA THR A 55 1.20 -14.33 7.63
C THR A 55 2.22 -13.59 6.76
N PHE A 56 3.09 -12.78 7.38
CA PHE A 56 4.12 -12.05 6.66
C PHE A 56 5.20 -13.00 6.10
N SER A 57 5.60 -12.76 4.85
CA SER A 57 6.75 -13.40 4.22
C SER A 57 7.64 -12.36 3.55
N ASN A 58 8.89 -12.28 3.97
CA ASN A 58 9.87 -11.41 3.34
C ASN A 58 10.26 -11.92 1.94
N ILE A 59 10.40 -11.03 0.97
CA ILE A 59 10.90 -11.34 -0.38
C ILE A 59 12.42 -11.11 -0.46
N GLY A 60 12.97 -10.22 0.38
CA GLY A 60 14.40 -9.92 0.41
C GLY A 60 14.89 -9.05 -0.75
N VAL A 61 13.98 -8.34 -1.41
CA VAL A 61 14.26 -7.41 -2.52
C VAL A 61 13.87 -6.00 -2.09
N THR A 62 14.65 -5.00 -2.49
CA THR A 62 14.31 -3.59 -2.33
C THR A 62 14.00 -2.93 -3.67
N TYR A 63 13.12 -1.95 -3.68
CA TYR A 63 12.73 -1.20 -4.88
C TYR A 63 12.59 0.29 -4.57
N THR A 64 12.77 1.15 -5.57
CA THR A 64 12.51 2.59 -5.45
C THR A 64 11.30 2.95 -6.29
N LEU A 65 10.21 3.30 -5.62
CA LEU A 65 9.00 3.83 -6.24
C LEU A 65 9.20 5.33 -6.51
N ARG A 66 9.00 5.76 -7.75
CA ARG A 66 9.23 7.15 -8.15
C ARG A 66 7.88 7.86 -8.31
N TYR A 67 7.61 8.80 -7.42
CA TYR A 67 6.46 9.68 -7.53
C TYR A 67 6.91 11.08 -7.93
N GLY A 68 6.03 11.83 -8.61
CA GLY A 68 6.36 13.20 -9.06
C GLY A 68 6.69 14.18 -7.91
N LEU A 69 6.39 13.80 -6.67
CA LEU A 69 6.63 14.59 -5.45
C LEU A 69 7.78 14.04 -4.58
N GLY A 70 8.40 12.92 -4.96
CA GLY A 70 9.47 12.29 -4.19
C GLY A 70 9.60 10.79 -4.47
N ASP A 71 10.80 10.26 -4.24
CA ASP A 71 11.07 8.83 -4.35
C ASP A 71 10.87 8.16 -3.00
N VAL A 72 10.21 7.01 -2.97
CA VAL A 72 10.02 6.17 -1.78
C VAL A 72 10.81 4.88 -1.99
N SER A 73 11.70 4.57 -1.05
CA SER A 73 12.42 3.29 -1.08
C SER A 73 11.67 2.27 -0.24
N VAL A 74 11.44 1.07 -0.78
CA VAL A 74 10.67 0.01 -0.13
C VAL A 74 11.44 -1.30 -0.08
N ALA A 75 11.26 -2.09 0.98
CA ALA A 75 11.52 -3.52 0.99
C ALA A 75 10.24 -4.27 0.59
N LEU A 76 10.36 -5.31 -0.22
CA LEU A 76 9.19 -6.07 -0.69
C LEU A 76 8.90 -7.25 0.23
N GLY A 77 7.62 -7.46 0.50
CA GLY A 77 7.08 -8.57 1.27
C GLY A 77 5.78 -9.08 0.68
N TYR A 78 5.31 -10.22 1.19
CA TYR A 78 3.94 -10.68 1.02
C TYR A 78 3.24 -10.66 2.37
N ASP A 79 1.96 -10.27 2.37
CA ASP A 79 1.08 -10.51 3.50
C ASP A 79 -0.38 -10.63 3.07
N THR A 80 -1.28 -10.84 4.03
CA THR A 80 -2.72 -10.77 3.84
C THR A 80 -3.18 -9.33 3.95
N VAL A 81 -3.86 -8.84 2.92
CA VAL A 81 -4.48 -7.51 2.90
C VAL A 81 -6.00 -7.68 2.97
N THR A 82 -6.62 -6.93 3.87
CA THR A 82 -8.07 -6.94 4.08
C THR A 82 -8.63 -5.56 3.78
N ILE A 83 -9.69 -5.52 2.97
CA ILE A 83 -10.45 -4.32 2.66
C ILE A 83 -11.91 -4.64 2.94
N GLN A 84 -12.40 -4.15 4.08
CA GLN A 84 -13.72 -4.54 4.59
C GLN A 84 -13.85 -6.08 4.68
N ASN A 85 -14.72 -6.66 3.86
CA ASN A 85 -14.96 -8.11 3.80
C ASN A 85 -14.12 -8.84 2.73
N ILE A 86 -13.32 -8.11 1.94
CA ILE A 86 -12.44 -8.69 0.92
C ILE A 86 -11.10 -9.04 1.57
N ILE A 87 -10.67 -10.29 1.43
CA ILE A 87 -9.41 -10.78 1.98
C ILE A 87 -8.54 -11.27 0.82
N VAL A 88 -7.41 -10.59 0.61
CA VAL A 88 -6.42 -10.90 -0.42
C VAL A 88 -5.18 -11.47 0.24
N LYS A 89 -4.95 -12.77 0.06
CA LYS A 89 -3.78 -13.46 0.63
C LYS A 89 -2.57 -13.32 -0.28
N ASN A 90 -1.38 -13.39 0.29
CA ASN A 90 -0.12 -13.32 -0.46
C ASN A 90 -0.05 -12.10 -1.40
N GLN A 91 -0.53 -10.95 -0.93
CA GLN A 91 -0.45 -9.70 -1.66
C GLN A 91 0.97 -9.14 -1.54
N GLU A 92 1.57 -8.76 -2.67
CA GLU A 92 2.82 -8.01 -2.66
C GLU A 92 2.62 -6.65 -1.99
N LEU A 93 3.54 -6.32 -1.09
CA LEU A 93 3.51 -5.12 -0.28
C LEU A 93 4.91 -4.48 -0.27
N GLY A 94 4.96 -3.18 -0.55
CA GLY A 94 6.10 -2.34 -0.26
C GLY A 94 6.10 -1.87 1.20
N LEU A 95 7.17 -2.18 1.93
CA LEU A 95 7.44 -1.70 3.28
C LEU A 95 8.40 -0.52 3.15
N SER A 96 7.96 0.71 3.41
CA SER A 96 8.82 1.88 3.24
C SER A 96 10.04 1.79 4.17
N LEU A 97 11.21 2.09 3.61
CA LEU A 97 12.50 2.20 4.30
C LEU A 97 12.90 3.65 4.47
N ASP A 98 12.50 4.50 3.52
CA ASP A 98 12.76 5.93 3.51
C ASP A 98 11.64 6.65 2.75
N GLU A 99 11.23 7.80 3.30
CA GLU A 99 10.20 8.69 2.74
C GLU A 99 10.66 10.15 2.84
N PRO A 100 10.50 10.96 1.79
CA PRO A 100 10.92 12.35 1.83
C PRO A 100 10.00 13.16 2.74
N SER A 101 10.57 14.00 3.61
CA SER A 101 9.80 14.73 4.64
C SER A 101 8.68 15.60 4.06
N SER A 102 8.87 16.21 2.89
CA SER A 102 7.80 16.93 2.20
C SER A 102 7.51 16.25 0.86
N PRO A 103 6.23 15.99 0.52
CA PRO A 103 5.02 16.35 1.27
C PRO A 103 4.61 15.33 2.35
N PHE A 104 5.25 14.16 2.43
CA PHE A 104 4.71 12.98 3.13
C PHE A 104 4.48 13.19 4.63
N TYR A 105 5.28 14.01 5.31
CA TYR A 105 5.06 14.31 6.74
C TYR A 105 3.70 14.98 7.04
N TYR A 106 3.15 15.71 6.08
CA TYR A 106 1.94 16.52 6.25
C TYR A 106 0.68 15.87 5.65
N LEU A 107 0.77 14.61 5.23
CA LEU A 107 -0.37 13.88 4.69
C LEU A 107 -1.21 13.30 5.83
N ASP A 108 -2.52 13.18 5.61
CA ASP A 108 -3.47 12.59 6.56
C ASP A 108 -3.66 11.07 6.31
N PHE A 109 -2.83 10.47 5.45
CA PHE A 109 -2.90 9.06 5.06
C PHE A 109 -1.50 8.44 5.12
N ASP A 110 -1.43 7.16 5.46
CA ASP A 110 -0.17 6.45 5.69
C ASP A 110 0.48 5.99 4.38
N GLY A 111 -0.31 5.46 3.44
CA GLY A 111 0.23 4.78 2.26
C GLY A 111 -0.60 4.94 0.99
N ILE A 112 -0.16 4.25 -0.06
CA ILE A 112 -0.83 4.25 -1.37
C ILE A 112 -1.18 2.82 -1.75
N LEU A 113 -2.41 2.64 -2.22
CA LEU A 113 -2.89 1.41 -2.83
C LEU A 113 -3.13 1.69 -4.32
N GLY A 114 -2.20 1.23 -5.15
CA GLY A 114 -2.28 1.37 -6.60
C GLY A 114 -3.39 0.51 -7.22
N MET A 115 -4.18 1.14 -8.09
CA MET A 115 -5.35 0.58 -8.78
C MET A 115 -5.19 0.55 -10.31
N ALA A 116 -4.02 0.95 -10.81
CA ALA A 116 -3.71 0.99 -12.24
C ALA A 116 -3.39 -0.41 -12.82
N TYR A 117 -3.20 -0.44 -14.15
CA TYR A 117 -2.84 -1.67 -14.84
C TYR A 117 -1.48 -2.23 -14.42
N PRO A 118 -1.29 -3.55 -14.46
CA PRO A 118 -0.03 -4.20 -14.05
C PRO A 118 1.20 -3.78 -14.84
N ALA A 119 1.02 -3.22 -16.04
CA ALA A 119 2.11 -2.79 -16.92
C ALA A 119 3.03 -1.72 -16.30
N ILE A 120 2.55 -1.00 -15.27
CA ILE A 120 3.33 0.00 -14.54
C ILE A 120 3.66 -0.42 -13.10
N ALA A 121 3.32 -1.65 -12.72
CA ALA A 121 3.70 -2.23 -11.43
C ALA A 121 5.16 -2.72 -11.47
N ILE A 122 5.72 -2.99 -10.28
CA ILE A 122 6.97 -3.75 -10.17
C ILE A 122 6.82 -5.09 -10.89
N SER A 123 7.64 -5.30 -11.92
CA SER A 123 7.61 -6.51 -12.74
C SER A 123 7.85 -7.77 -11.91
N GLY A 124 7.08 -8.82 -12.18
CA GLY A 124 7.16 -10.12 -11.50
C GLY A 124 6.23 -10.27 -10.30
N TYR A 125 5.49 -9.22 -9.93
CA TYR A 125 4.54 -9.24 -8.82
C TYR A 125 3.12 -8.88 -9.27
N ASN A 126 2.12 -9.48 -8.65
CA ASN A 126 0.72 -9.18 -8.94
C ASN A 126 0.27 -7.91 -8.20
N THR A 127 -0.43 -7.04 -8.91
CA THR A 127 -1.24 -5.97 -8.32
C THR A 127 -2.35 -6.54 -7.43
N LEU A 128 -2.88 -5.71 -6.52
CA LEU A 128 -4.00 -6.09 -5.67
C LEU A 128 -5.21 -6.56 -6.47
N ILE A 129 -5.57 -5.85 -7.54
CA ILE A 129 -6.73 -6.19 -8.37
C ILE A 129 -6.53 -7.52 -9.09
N GLN A 130 -5.31 -7.82 -9.56
CA GLN A 130 -5.00 -9.14 -10.12
C GLN A 130 -5.19 -10.26 -9.09
N ASN A 131 -4.72 -10.05 -7.86
CA ASN A 131 -4.88 -11.04 -6.80
C ASN A 131 -6.34 -11.20 -6.38
N MET A 132 -7.12 -10.11 -6.31
CA MET A 132 -8.56 -10.16 -6.06
C MET A 132 -9.29 -10.99 -7.14
N MET A 133 -8.96 -10.78 -8.42
CA MET A 133 -9.53 -11.55 -9.53
C MET A 133 -9.13 -13.03 -9.44
N GLN A 134 -7.84 -13.33 -9.23
CA GLN A 134 -7.33 -14.70 -9.15
C GLN A 134 -7.89 -15.47 -7.95
N GLN A 135 -8.19 -14.78 -6.85
CA GLN A 135 -8.71 -15.36 -5.60
C GLN A 135 -10.25 -15.32 -5.53
N GLY A 136 -10.93 -14.96 -6.62
CA GLY A 136 -12.39 -14.94 -6.68
C GLY A 136 -13.05 -13.96 -5.70
N GLN A 137 -12.35 -12.88 -5.35
CA GLN A 137 -12.84 -11.86 -4.41
C GLN A 137 -13.77 -10.83 -5.08
N LEU A 138 -13.83 -10.80 -6.41
CA LEU A 138 -14.67 -9.89 -7.18
C LEU A 138 -15.73 -10.66 -7.96
N THR A 139 -16.98 -10.18 -7.93
CA THR A 139 -18.06 -10.69 -8.78
C THR A 139 -17.82 -10.31 -10.25
N GLU A 140 -17.34 -9.10 -10.48
CA GLU A 140 -16.97 -8.59 -11.80
C GLU A 140 -15.60 -7.92 -11.73
N ALA A 141 -14.83 -7.96 -12.82
CA ALA A 141 -13.50 -7.34 -12.90
C ALA A 141 -13.59 -5.81 -13.11
N ILE A 142 -14.37 -5.14 -12.24
CA ILE A 142 -14.67 -3.71 -12.30
C ILE A 142 -14.62 -3.15 -10.89
N PHE A 143 -14.06 -1.95 -10.73
CA PHE A 143 -14.19 -1.12 -9.53
C PHE A 143 -14.73 0.26 -9.93
N SER A 144 -15.29 1.00 -8.97
CA SER A 144 -15.81 2.35 -9.20
C SER A 144 -15.57 3.23 -7.97
N PHE A 145 -15.45 4.53 -8.20
CA PHE A 145 -15.34 5.52 -7.14
C PHE A 145 -16.54 6.47 -7.16
N TYR A 146 -17.03 6.81 -5.98
CA TYR A 146 -17.96 7.91 -5.76
C TYR A 146 -17.34 8.87 -4.75
N PHE A 147 -17.23 10.14 -5.14
CA PHE A 147 -16.69 11.20 -4.29
C PHE A 147 -17.79 12.24 -4.07
N SER A 148 -18.21 12.42 -2.81
CA SER A 148 -19.11 13.51 -2.42
C SER A 148 -18.34 14.82 -2.31
N ARG A 149 -18.91 15.91 -2.82
CA ARG A 149 -18.35 17.27 -2.69
C ARG A 149 -18.95 18.02 -1.52
#